data_AF-A0A1V9KKQ4-F1
#
_entry.id   AF-A0A1V9KKQ4-F1
#
_cell.length_a   1.000
_cell.length_b   1.000
_cell.length_c   1.000
_cell.angle_alpha   90.00
_cell.angle_beta   90.00
_cell.angle_gamma   90.00
#
_symmetry.space_group_name_H-M   'P 1'
#
loop_
_entity.id
_entity.type
_entity.pdbx_description
1 polymer ?
#
loop_
_entity_poly.entity_id
_entity_poly.type
_entity_poly.pdbx_seq_one_letter_code
_entity_poly.pdbx_strand_id
1 'polypeptide(L)'
;MGALIALAASALAERRRWLRESEQRTRDDRRASYVAFLNATAEASEILVNIARGHDSDETALARAATVLRDSDVLPRRLELSLVADDHVVRQATHTVALLRTYRDTVAQGLPFDSEELQSARVAFNEQRDRLTQHMRGTL
;
A
#
# COMPACT_ATOMS: atom_id res chain seq x y z
N MET A 1 -23.27 -19.34 47.20
CA MET A 1 -23.57 -18.11 46.43
C MET A 1 -22.33 -17.37 45.96
N GLY A 2 -21.33 -17.09 46.81
CA GLY A 2 -20.12 -16.32 46.41
C GLY A 2 -19.26 -16.95 45.31
N ALA A 3 -19.10 -18.28 45.29
CA ALA A 3 -18.30 -18.97 44.27
C ALA A 3 -18.90 -18.90 42.85
N LEU A 4 -20.24 -18.93 42.73
CA LEU A 4 -20.92 -18.82 41.44
C LEU A 4 -20.82 -17.41 40.84
N ILE A 5 -20.87 -16.39 41.69
CA ILE A 5 -20.69 -14.98 41.29
C ILE A 5 -19.24 -14.73 40.83
N ALA A 6 -18.26 -15.30 41.55
CA ALA A 6 -16.85 -15.20 41.16
C ALA A 6 -16.56 -15.89 39.81
N LEU A 7 -17.12 -17.07 39.56
CA LEU A 7 -16.97 -17.78 38.28
C LEU A 7 -17.63 -17.02 37.11
N ALA A 8 -18.81 -16.45 37.32
CA ALA A 8 -19.49 -15.64 36.31
C ALA A 8 -18.72 -14.34 35.99
N ALA A 9 -18.15 -13.69 37.01
CA ALA A 9 -17.33 -12.49 36.82
C ALA A 9 -16.02 -12.80 36.07
N SER A 10 -15.36 -13.91 36.40
CA SER A 10 -14.13 -14.36 35.71
C SER A 10 -14.40 -14.73 34.25
N ALA A 11 -15.49 -15.43 33.96
CA ALA A 11 -15.87 -15.79 32.59
C ALA A 11 -16.18 -14.54 31.73
N LEU A 12 -16.83 -13.53 32.31
CA LEU A 12 -17.12 -12.26 31.62
C LEU A 12 -15.84 -11.44 31.39
N ALA A 13 -14.93 -11.41 32.37
CA ALA A 13 -13.64 -10.75 32.24
C ALA A 13 -12.79 -11.39 31.14
N GLU A 14 -12.75 -12.73 31.09
CA GLU A 14 -12.02 -13.48 30.08
C GLU A 14 -12.58 -13.25 28.68
N ARG A 15 -13.92 -13.23 28.53
CA ARG A 15 -14.56 -12.92 27.25
C ARG A 15 -14.24 -11.50 26.76
N ARG A 16 -14.25 -10.50 27.66
CA ARG A 16 -13.85 -9.12 27.32
C ARG A 16 -12.37 -9.01 26.99
N ARG A 17 -11.51 -9.81 27.60
CA ARG A 17 -10.09 -9.87 27.28
C ARG A 17 -9.89 -10.47 25.89
N TRP A 18 -10.52 -11.60 25.60
CA TRP A 18 -10.44 -12.26 24.29
C TRP A 18 -10.95 -11.37 23.15
N LEU A 19 -12.08 -10.67 23.35
CA LEU A 19 -12.58 -9.71 22.36
C LEU A 19 -11.59 -8.59 22.07
N ARG A 20 -11.01 -7.98 23.13
CA ARG A 20 -10.00 -6.92 22.97
C ARG A 20 -8.74 -7.43 22.28
N GLU A 21 -8.26 -8.62 22.65
CA GLU A 21 -7.09 -9.23 22.01
C GLU A 21 -7.36 -9.56 20.54
N SER A 22 -8.56 -10.03 20.20
CA SER A 22 -8.97 -10.29 18.82
C SER A 22 -9.04 -9.01 18.00
N GLU A 23 -9.66 -7.95 18.53
CA GLU A 23 -9.74 -6.64 17.87
C GLU A 23 -8.35 -6.04 17.65
N GLN A 24 -7.47 -6.15 18.65
CA GLN A 24 -6.10 -5.67 18.54
C GLN A 24 -5.33 -6.42 17.46
N ARG A 25 -5.42 -7.76 17.41
CA ARG A 25 -4.79 -8.57 16.36
C ARG A 25 -5.28 -8.17 14.97
N THR A 26 -6.59 -7.99 14.79
CA THR A 26 -7.14 -7.55 13.50
C THR A 26 -6.62 -6.17 13.09
N ARG A 27 -6.48 -5.23 14.02
CA ARG A 27 -5.88 -3.91 13.74
C ARG A 27 -4.41 -4.03 13.35
N ASP A 28 -3.64 -4.84 14.07
CA ASP A 28 -2.21 -5.04 13.83
C ASP A 28 -1.98 -5.72 12.46
N ASP A 29 -2.78 -6.73 12.12
CA ASP A 29 -2.74 -7.39 10.81
C ASP A 29 -3.05 -6.41 9.66
N ARG A 30 -4.11 -5.59 9.81
CA ARG A 30 -4.44 -4.54 8.83
C ARG A 30 -3.30 -3.54 8.68
N ARG A 31 -2.75 -3.06 9.79
CA ARG A 31 -1.63 -2.12 9.78
C ARG A 31 -0.42 -2.71 9.05
N ALA A 32 -0.11 -3.98 9.29
CA ALA A 32 0.99 -4.67 8.62
C ALA A 32 0.77 -4.73 7.09
N SER A 33 -0.42 -5.13 6.64
CA SER A 33 -0.76 -5.16 5.21
C SER A 33 -0.74 -3.77 4.57
N TYR A 34 -1.21 -2.73 5.29
CA TYR A 34 -1.17 -1.34 4.81
C TYR A 34 0.26 -0.88 4.57
N VAL A 35 1.13 -1.08 5.56
CA VAL A 35 2.55 -0.71 5.47
C VAL A 35 3.25 -1.49 4.35
N ALA A 36 3.01 -2.80 4.24
CA ALA A 36 3.63 -3.63 3.20
C ALA A 36 3.24 -3.14 1.79
N PHE A 37 1.97 -2.81 1.57
CA PHE A 37 1.52 -2.26 0.29
C PHE A 37 2.14 -0.89 -0.01
N LEU A 38 2.14 0.04 0.97
CA LEU A 38 2.72 1.37 0.79
C LEU A 38 4.21 1.29 0.48
N ASN A 39 4.97 0.44 1.19
CA ASN A 39 6.38 0.24 0.94
C ASN A 39 6.65 -0.30 -0.47
N ALA A 40 5.90 -1.32 -0.92
CA ALA A 40 6.05 -1.85 -2.26
C ALA A 40 5.81 -0.78 -3.34
N THR A 41 4.80 0.09 -3.15
CA THR A 41 4.56 1.21 -4.09
C THR A 41 5.64 2.28 -4.03
N ALA A 42 6.21 2.55 -2.85
CA ALA A 42 7.28 3.52 -2.68
C ALA A 42 8.57 3.03 -3.37
N GLU A 43 8.96 1.78 -3.15
CA GLU A 43 10.12 1.15 -3.77
C GLU A 43 10.01 1.16 -5.31
N ALA A 44 8.87 0.74 -5.86
CA ALA A 44 8.63 0.79 -7.29
C ALA A 44 8.73 2.22 -7.84
N SER A 45 8.19 3.21 -7.13
CA SER A 45 8.27 4.63 -7.55
C SER A 45 9.69 5.18 -7.48
N GLU A 46 10.51 4.74 -6.54
CA GLU A 46 11.91 5.15 -6.39
C GLU A 46 12.76 4.65 -7.56
N ILE A 47 12.57 3.38 -7.94
CA ILE A 47 13.21 2.80 -9.14
C ILE A 47 12.86 3.63 -10.38
N LEU A 48 11.58 3.99 -10.56
CA LEU A 48 11.13 4.81 -11.68
C LEU A 48 11.75 6.22 -11.68
N VAL A 49 11.83 6.88 -10.52
CA VAL A 49 12.48 8.19 -10.40
C VAL A 49 13.97 8.11 -10.74
N ASN A 50 14.65 7.05 -10.30
CA ASN A 50 16.08 6.87 -10.57
C ASN A 50 16.35 6.68 -12.07
N ILE A 51 15.54 5.87 -12.74
CA ILE A 51 15.59 5.68 -14.20
C ILE A 51 15.30 7.01 -14.91
N ALA A 52 14.21 7.70 -14.55
CA ALA A 52 13.79 8.94 -15.20
C ALA A 52 14.82 10.07 -15.07
N ARG A 53 15.59 10.11 -13.97
CA ARG A 53 16.66 11.09 -13.76
C ARG A 53 17.96 10.75 -14.49
N GLY A 54 18.03 9.61 -15.18
CA GLY A 54 19.23 9.16 -15.88
C GLY A 54 20.35 8.69 -14.96
N HIS A 55 20.05 8.32 -13.70
CA HIS A 55 21.03 7.64 -12.85
C HIS A 55 21.32 6.22 -13.35
N ASP A 56 20.37 5.64 -14.10
CA ASP A 56 20.52 4.41 -14.87
C ASP A 56 20.02 4.70 -16.30
N SER A 57 20.88 5.17 -17.20
CA SER A 57 20.49 5.64 -18.55
C SER A 57 20.84 4.68 -19.69
N ASP A 58 21.21 3.43 -19.40
CA ASP A 58 21.41 2.42 -20.44
C ASP A 58 20.06 1.99 -21.05
N GLU A 59 20.07 1.49 -22.29
CA GLU A 59 18.88 0.96 -23.00
C GLU A 59 18.17 -0.15 -22.18
N THR A 60 18.91 -0.80 -21.27
CA THR A 60 18.42 -1.73 -20.26
C THR A 60 17.50 -1.09 -19.22
N ALA A 61 17.65 0.20 -18.93
CA ALA A 61 16.89 0.90 -17.90
C ALA A 61 15.44 1.17 -18.29
N LEU A 62 15.16 1.52 -19.55
CA LEU A 62 13.79 1.65 -20.05
C LEU A 62 13.05 0.30 -20.06
N ALA A 63 13.77 -0.77 -20.44
CA ALA A 63 13.24 -2.13 -20.36
C ALA A 63 12.93 -2.54 -18.91
N ARG A 64 13.78 -2.19 -17.93
CA ARG A 64 13.50 -2.40 -16.50
C ARG A 64 12.31 -1.57 -16.02
N ALA A 65 12.14 -0.33 -16.49
CA ALA A 65 10.97 0.47 -16.15
C ALA A 65 9.67 -0.26 -16.57
N ALA A 66 9.62 -0.84 -17.77
CA ALA A 66 8.45 -1.58 -18.24
C ALA A 66 8.07 -2.74 -17.30
N THR A 67 9.07 -3.38 -16.67
CA THR A 67 8.86 -4.57 -15.84
C THR A 67 8.79 -4.31 -14.34
N VAL A 68 9.09 -3.09 -13.86
CA VAL A 68 9.21 -2.77 -12.43
C VAL A 68 8.02 -3.24 -11.59
N LEU A 69 6.79 -3.09 -12.09
CA LEU A 69 5.59 -3.49 -11.36
C LEU A 69 5.42 -5.01 -11.26
N ARG A 70 5.91 -5.75 -12.25
CA ARG A 70 5.91 -7.22 -12.24
C ARG A 70 6.99 -7.75 -11.31
N ASP A 71 8.13 -7.07 -11.29
CA ASP A 71 9.30 -7.49 -10.52
C ASP A 71 9.22 -6.99 -9.05
N SER A 72 8.29 -6.07 -8.76
CA SER A 72 7.95 -5.58 -7.41
C SER A 72 6.86 -6.40 -6.71
N ASP A 73 6.77 -6.22 -5.40
CA ASP A 73 5.72 -6.78 -4.54
C ASP A 73 4.35 -6.08 -4.67
N VAL A 74 4.20 -5.03 -5.49
CA VAL A 74 2.98 -4.19 -5.52
C VAL A 74 1.70 -5.00 -5.78
N LEU A 75 1.73 -5.93 -6.73
CA LEU A 75 0.54 -6.72 -7.11
C LEU A 75 0.18 -7.76 -6.04
N PRO A 76 1.13 -8.58 -5.53
CA PRO A 76 0.89 -9.43 -4.36
C PRO A 76 0.34 -8.66 -3.15
N ARG A 77 0.96 -7.53 -2.77
CA ARG A 77 0.51 -6.74 -1.61
C ARG A 77 -0.88 -6.15 -1.80
N ARG A 78 -1.25 -5.78 -3.03
CA ARG A 78 -2.63 -5.33 -3.33
C ARG A 78 -3.64 -6.46 -3.13
N LEU A 79 -3.30 -7.70 -3.48
CA LEU A 79 -4.16 -8.86 -3.25
C LEU A 79 -4.29 -9.16 -1.75
N GLU A 80 -3.19 -9.15 -1.00
CA GLU A 80 -3.22 -9.29 0.47
C GLU A 80 -4.10 -8.21 1.10
N LEU A 81 -3.94 -6.96 0.68
CA LEU A 81 -4.75 -5.83 1.15
C LEU A 81 -6.25 -6.05 0.93
N SER A 82 -6.63 -6.67 -0.21
CA SER A 82 -8.03 -6.95 -0.53
C SER A 82 -8.72 -7.95 0.41
N LEU A 83 -7.94 -8.71 1.19
CA LEU A 83 -8.46 -9.68 2.15
C LEU A 83 -8.76 -9.06 3.52
N VAL A 84 -8.10 -7.96 3.88
CA VAL A 84 -8.10 -7.42 5.25
C VAL A 84 -8.66 -6.02 5.36
N ALA A 85 -8.62 -5.24 4.28
CA ALA A 85 -9.06 -3.85 4.23
C ALA A 85 -10.54 -3.72 3.87
N ASP A 86 -11.14 -2.57 4.18
CA ASP A 86 -12.47 -2.24 3.69
C ASP A 86 -12.46 -1.91 2.18
N ASP A 87 -13.63 -2.02 1.55
CA ASP A 87 -13.78 -1.80 0.10
C ASP A 87 -13.30 -0.43 -0.36
N HIS A 88 -13.37 0.61 0.48
CA HIS A 88 -12.92 1.93 0.09
C HIS A 88 -11.39 1.96 -0.03
N VAL A 89 -10.67 1.42 0.96
CA VAL A 89 -9.20 1.25 0.90
C VAL A 89 -8.78 0.41 -0.30
N VAL A 90 -9.50 -0.68 -0.60
CA VAL A 90 -9.20 -1.55 -1.76
C VAL A 90 -9.36 -0.81 -3.09
N ARG A 91 -10.42 0.00 -3.25
CA ARG A 91 -10.62 0.84 -4.44
C ARG A 91 -9.52 1.89 -4.58
N GLN A 92 -9.19 2.57 -3.49
CA GLN A 92 -8.13 3.59 -3.47
C GLN A 92 -6.77 2.97 -3.82
N ALA A 93 -6.43 1.81 -3.25
CA ALA A 93 -5.19 1.08 -3.58
C ALA A 93 -5.14 0.62 -5.05
N THR A 94 -6.27 0.17 -5.60
CA THR A 94 -6.36 -0.17 -7.02
C THR A 94 -6.13 1.05 -7.90
N HIS A 95 -6.69 2.21 -7.52
CA HIS A 95 -6.44 3.47 -8.23
C HIS A 95 -4.97 3.92 -8.12
N THR A 96 -4.35 3.77 -6.95
CA THR A 96 -2.91 4.03 -6.77
C THR A 96 -2.06 3.18 -7.72
N VAL A 97 -2.36 1.88 -7.86
CA VAL A 97 -1.65 1.01 -8.81
C VAL A 97 -1.88 1.44 -10.26
N ALA A 98 -3.08 1.91 -10.61
CA ALA A 98 -3.34 2.42 -11.95
C ALA A 98 -2.50 3.66 -12.27
N LEU A 99 -2.39 4.63 -11.34
CA LEU A 99 -1.56 5.81 -11.54
C LEU A 99 -0.06 5.48 -11.54
N LEU A 100 0.38 4.50 -10.73
CA LEU A 100 1.75 4.01 -10.79
C LEU A 100 2.07 3.35 -12.14
N ARG A 101 1.12 2.66 -12.77
CA ARG A 101 1.27 2.14 -14.14
C ARG A 101 1.43 3.27 -15.14
N THR A 102 0.59 4.30 -15.08
CA THR A 102 0.71 5.48 -15.95
C THR A 102 2.09 6.13 -15.78
N TYR A 103 2.53 6.34 -14.54
CA TYR A 103 3.86 6.89 -14.27
C TYR A 103 4.97 5.99 -14.86
N ARG A 104 4.91 4.68 -14.61
CA ARG A 104 5.82 3.68 -15.18
C ARG A 104 5.86 3.71 -16.70
N ASP A 105 4.71 3.87 -17.35
CA ASP A 105 4.60 3.91 -18.80
C ASP A 105 5.24 5.20 -19.37
N THR A 106 5.12 6.34 -18.70
CA THR A 106 5.84 7.58 -19.09
C THR A 106 7.36 7.45 -18.98
N VAL A 107 7.85 6.78 -17.94
CA VAL A 107 9.29 6.50 -17.79
C VAL A 107 9.76 5.51 -18.84
N ALA A 108 9.01 4.44 -19.10
CA ALA A 108 9.37 3.43 -20.10
C ALA A 108 9.40 3.98 -21.54
N GLN A 109 8.63 5.03 -21.83
CA GLN A 109 8.70 5.78 -23.09
C GLN A 109 9.96 6.65 -23.22
N GLY A 110 10.76 6.79 -22.16
CA GLY A 110 11.97 7.61 -22.16
C GLY A 110 11.69 9.11 -22.19
N LEU A 111 10.52 9.53 -21.69
CA LEU A 111 10.21 10.96 -21.61
C LEU A 111 11.22 11.68 -20.70
N PRO A 112 11.69 12.89 -21.07
CA PRO A 112 12.57 13.69 -20.22
C PRO A 112 11.98 13.90 -18.83
N PHE A 113 12.83 13.93 -17.80
CA PHE A 113 12.38 14.09 -16.42
C PHE A 113 11.56 15.37 -16.25
N ASP A 114 11.90 16.45 -16.92
CA ASP A 114 11.22 17.75 -16.87
C ASP A 114 9.99 17.86 -17.77
N SER A 115 9.64 16.80 -18.53
CA SER A 115 8.44 16.78 -19.35
C SER A 115 7.17 16.92 -18.50
N GLU A 116 6.22 17.70 -19.00
CA GLU A 116 4.92 17.93 -18.33
C GLU A 116 4.18 16.61 -18.07
N GLU A 117 4.21 15.68 -19.03
CA GLU A 117 3.53 14.40 -18.94
C GLU A 117 4.10 13.51 -17.82
N LEU A 118 5.43 13.39 -17.72
CA LEU A 118 6.07 12.63 -16.65
C LEU A 118 5.82 13.28 -15.28
N GLN A 119 5.96 14.60 -15.19
CA GLN A 119 5.72 15.33 -13.95
C GLN A 119 4.26 15.20 -13.50
N SER A 120 3.30 15.33 -14.41
CA SER A 120 1.87 15.16 -14.13
C SER A 120 1.57 13.75 -13.63
N ALA A 121 2.09 12.71 -14.29
CA ALA A 121 1.91 11.33 -13.87
C ALA A 121 2.52 11.06 -12.48
N ARG A 122 3.72 11.61 -12.20
CA ARG A 122 4.38 11.48 -10.89
C ARG A 122 3.60 12.19 -9.79
N VAL A 123 3.13 13.41 -10.04
CA VAL A 123 2.32 14.18 -9.08
C VAL A 123 1.01 13.47 -8.79
N ALA A 124 0.29 13.02 -9.82
CA ALA A 124 -0.96 12.29 -9.66
C ALA A 124 -0.80 11.03 -8.80
N PHE A 125 0.26 10.23 -9.05
CA PHE A 125 0.57 9.06 -8.23
C PHE A 125 0.85 9.43 -6.77
N ASN A 126 1.68 10.44 -6.52
CA ASN A 126 2.05 10.85 -5.16
C ASN A 126 0.84 11.37 -4.38
N GLU A 127 0.03 12.24 -4.98
CA GLU A 127 -1.19 12.75 -4.35
C GLU A 127 -2.15 11.61 -3.98
N GLN A 128 -2.33 10.65 -4.88
CA GLN A 128 -3.20 9.51 -4.61
C GLN A 128 -2.64 8.58 -3.52
N ARG A 129 -1.32 8.36 -3.48
CA ARG A 129 -0.67 7.60 -2.39
C ARG A 129 -0.84 8.30 -1.05
N ASP A 130 -0.74 9.63 -1.02
CA ASP A 130 -0.92 10.41 0.21
C ASP A 130 -2.38 10.36 0.70
N ARG A 131 -3.35 10.50 -0.22
CA ARG A 131 -4.79 10.30 0.08
C ARG A 131 -5.07 8.91 0.62
N LEU A 132 -4.53 7.87 -0.02
CA LEU A 132 -4.67 6.50 0.46
C LEU A 132 -4.09 6.34 1.88
N THR A 133 -2.90 6.88 2.12
CA THR A 133 -2.24 6.84 3.43
C THR A 133 -3.10 7.52 4.50
N GLN A 134 -3.70 8.67 4.18
CA GLN A 134 -4.60 9.37 5.09
C GLN A 134 -5.87 8.54 5.39
N HIS A 135 -6.46 7.91 4.38
CA HIS A 135 -7.61 7.01 4.58
C HIS A 135 -7.25 5.79 5.43
N MET A 136 -6.13 5.12 5.14
CA MET A 136 -5.62 4.00 5.93
C MET A 136 -5.41 4.37 7.39
N ARG A 137 -4.86 5.55 7.68
CA ARG A 137 -4.71 6.04 9.07
C ARG A 137 -6.04 6.26 9.78
N GLY A 138 -7.09 6.65 9.05
CA GLY A 138 -8.43 6.84 9.61
C GLY A 138 -9.17 5.53 9.90
N THR A 139 -8.71 4.39 9.37
CA THR A 139 -9.36 3.08 9.53
C THR A 139 -8.66 2.13 10.51
N LEU A 140 -7.51 2.54 11.06
CA LEU A 140 -6.81 1.85 12.16
C LEU A 140 -7.43 2.21 13.52
#